data_AF-A0AB34Q1W3-F1
#
_entry.id   AF-A0AB34Q1W3-F1
#
_cell.length_a   1.000
_cell.length_b   1.000
_cell.length_c   1.000
_cell.angle_alpha   90.00
_cell.angle_beta   90.00
_cell.angle_gamma   90.00
#
_symmetry.space_group_name_H-M   'P 1'
#
loop_
_entity.id
_entity.type
_entity.pdbx_description
1 polymer ?
#
loop_
_entity_poly.entity_id
_entity_poly.type
_entity_poly.pdbx_seq_one_letter_code
_entity_poly.pdbx_strand_id
1 'polypeptide(L)'
;MEEFEKDKSKYLCELIPAWEQAPVFDKPIDLSTFENLKVIVKLANIELTPENPSYAGGSWHVEGGINEDIIATVLYYYDVENITESRLSFRTGFDDPNYEQGDDFYTETIFGIKDEEVMVREIGGIEAKEDRVVVFPNMFQHHVDPFELKDKTKPGHRKILCFFIVDPYNHNVISTDNVPPQQKEWWNDSSLDYLFPGNLKQQILDLKGDESSWPMTLEQAKEARVALMDERSAKGEGDEFEGAFTRSFSLCEH
;
A
#
# COMPACT_ATOMS: atom_id res chain seq x y z
N MET A 1 45.24 18.86 0.70
CA MET A 1 44.11 18.09 1.26
C MET A 1 42.89 19.00 1.35
N GLU A 2 42.95 20.12 2.09
CA GLU A 2 41.85 21.12 2.14
C GLU A 2 41.37 21.66 0.78
N GLU A 3 42.27 21.90 -0.17
CA GLU A 3 41.90 22.39 -1.51
C GLU A 3 41.15 21.32 -2.33
N PHE A 4 41.47 20.04 -2.12
CA PHE A 4 40.75 18.92 -2.74
C PHE A 4 39.36 18.75 -2.11
N GLU A 5 39.26 18.80 -0.79
CA GLU A 5 37.97 18.74 -0.07
C GLU A 5 37.00 19.85 -0.49
N LYS A 6 37.52 21.02 -0.84
CA LYS A 6 36.71 22.15 -1.31
C LYS A 6 36.17 21.96 -2.74
N ASP A 7 36.89 21.21 -3.57
CA ASP A 7 36.63 21.09 -5.00
C ASP A 7 36.21 19.67 -5.45
N LYS A 8 36.14 18.70 -4.53
CA LYS A 8 35.85 17.28 -4.84
C LYS A 8 34.53 17.06 -5.60
N SER A 9 33.51 17.90 -5.38
CA SER A 9 32.25 17.84 -6.14
C SER A 9 32.39 18.10 -7.64
N LYS A 10 33.40 18.87 -8.06
CA LYS A 10 33.65 19.16 -9.48
C LYS A 10 34.13 17.94 -10.26
N TYR A 11 34.59 16.90 -9.56
CA TYR A 11 35.09 15.67 -10.16
C TYR A 11 34.03 14.56 -10.18
N LEU A 12 32.82 14.82 -9.69
CA LEU A 12 31.71 13.89 -9.80
C LEU A 12 31.17 13.87 -11.22
N CYS A 13 31.05 12.68 -11.79
CA CYS A 13 30.34 12.47 -13.04
C CYS A 13 28.89 12.08 -12.73
N GLU A 14 27.93 12.91 -13.11
CA GLU A 14 26.52 12.53 -13.11
C GLU A 14 26.31 11.40 -14.12
N LEU A 15 25.96 10.22 -13.61
CA LEU A 15 25.54 9.10 -14.45
C LEU A 15 24.03 8.95 -14.28
N ILE A 16 23.26 9.77 -14.99
CA ILE A 16 21.81 9.63 -15.06
C ILE A 16 21.52 8.52 -16.08
N PRO A 17 20.96 7.37 -15.67
CA PRO A 17 20.64 6.31 -16.62
C PRO A 17 19.64 6.84 -17.63
N ALA A 18 20.02 6.84 -18.91
CA ALA A 18 19.10 7.11 -20.00
C ALA A 18 18.34 5.80 -20.31
N TRP A 19 17.05 5.77 -19.99
CA TRP A 19 16.20 4.63 -20.35
C TRP A 19 15.77 4.76 -21.80
N GLU A 20 16.42 4.02 -22.71
CA GLU A 20 16.07 4.02 -24.14
C GLU A 20 14.83 3.17 -24.44
N GLN A 21 14.56 2.16 -23.62
CA GLN A 21 13.44 1.23 -23.77
C GLN A 21 13.02 0.67 -22.41
N ALA A 22 11.84 0.03 -22.37
CA ALA A 22 11.37 -0.66 -21.17
C ALA A 22 12.40 -1.74 -20.74
N PRO A 23 12.60 -1.95 -19.42
CA PRO A 23 13.49 -2.99 -18.93
C PRO A 23 13.07 -4.35 -19.48
N VAL A 24 14.02 -5.08 -20.05
CA VAL A 24 13.84 -6.48 -20.44
C VAL A 24 14.06 -7.31 -19.20
N PHE A 25 13.04 -8.04 -18.76
CA PHE A 25 13.13 -8.90 -17.59
C PHE A 25 13.63 -10.30 -17.99
N ASP A 26 14.75 -10.71 -17.40
CA ASP A 26 15.39 -12.01 -17.71
C ASP A 26 14.56 -13.21 -17.22
N LYS A 27 13.66 -12.97 -16.26
CA LYS A 27 12.84 -13.99 -15.61
C LYS A 27 11.41 -13.48 -15.44
N PRO A 28 10.56 -13.57 -16.47
CA PRO A 28 9.14 -13.29 -16.31
C PRO A 28 8.54 -14.29 -15.33
N ILE A 29 7.84 -13.80 -14.32
CA ILE A 29 7.07 -14.62 -13.39
C ILE A 29 5.64 -14.71 -13.92
N ASP A 30 5.20 -15.92 -14.27
CA ASP A 30 3.81 -16.16 -14.64
C ASP A 30 3.00 -16.46 -13.37
N LEU A 31 2.19 -15.48 -12.96
CA LEU A 31 1.33 -15.60 -11.78
C LEU A 31 0.35 -16.77 -11.87
N SER A 32 -0.03 -17.19 -13.08
CA SER A 32 -0.98 -18.32 -13.26
C SER A 32 -0.39 -19.68 -12.91
N THR A 33 0.93 -19.77 -12.77
CA THR A 33 1.63 -21.02 -12.41
C THR A 33 1.65 -21.30 -10.92
N PHE A 34 1.27 -20.33 -10.07
CA PHE A 34 1.21 -20.54 -8.62
C PHE A 34 -0.11 -21.20 -8.22
N GLU A 35 -0.02 -22.39 -7.61
CA GLU A 35 -1.19 -23.12 -7.12
C GLU A 35 -1.90 -22.41 -5.94
N ASN A 36 -1.16 -21.61 -5.16
CA ASN A 36 -1.64 -20.94 -3.95
C ASN A 36 -1.61 -19.41 -4.06
N LEU A 37 -1.79 -18.86 -5.27
CA LEU A 37 -1.89 -17.41 -5.44
C LEU A 37 -3.16 -16.89 -4.76
N LYS A 38 -3.00 -15.97 -3.81
CA LYS A 38 -4.10 -15.30 -3.11
C LYS A 38 -4.09 -13.82 -3.48
N VAL A 39 -5.30 -13.27 -3.64
CA VAL A 39 -5.49 -11.87 -3.99
C VAL A 39 -6.58 -11.28 -3.11
N ILE A 40 -6.29 -10.15 -2.46
CA ILE A 40 -7.30 -9.35 -1.77
C ILE A 40 -7.83 -8.31 -2.74
N VAL A 41 -9.15 -8.28 -2.92
CA VAL A 41 -9.82 -7.34 -3.82
C VAL A 41 -10.49 -6.24 -3.01
N LYS A 42 -10.29 -4.98 -3.40
CA LYS A 42 -10.86 -3.80 -2.73
C LYS A 42 -11.36 -2.82 -3.77
N LEU A 43 -12.57 -2.30 -3.58
CA LEU A 43 -13.05 -1.12 -4.31
C LEU A 43 -12.89 0.09 -3.40
N ALA A 44 -12.39 1.18 -3.96
CA ALA A 44 -12.26 2.44 -3.25
C ALA A 44 -12.65 3.60 -4.15
N ASN A 45 -13.47 4.49 -3.61
CA ASN A 45 -13.98 5.66 -4.32
C ASN A 45 -13.66 6.91 -3.52
N ILE A 46 -13.27 7.97 -4.22
CA ILE A 46 -13.30 9.33 -3.70
C ILE A 46 -14.33 10.08 -4.52
N GLU A 47 -15.36 10.59 -3.83
CA GLU A 47 -16.47 11.32 -4.43
C GLU A 47 -16.48 12.75 -3.89
N LEU A 48 -16.51 13.71 -4.80
CA LEU A 48 -16.56 15.14 -4.52
C LEU A 48 -17.89 15.70 -4.97
N THR A 49 -18.45 16.61 -4.18
CA THR A 49 -19.71 17.31 -4.49
C THR A 49 -19.49 18.82 -4.49
N PRO A 50 -20.39 19.62 -5.05
CA PRO A 50 -20.30 21.08 -4.94
C PRO A 50 -20.18 21.58 -3.49
N GLU A 51 -20.79 20.90 -2.52
CA GLU A 51 -20.73 21.22 -1.09
C GLU A 51 -19.41 20.79 -0.43
N ASN A 52 -18.77 19.74 -0.95
CA ASN A 52 -17.45 19.26 -0.53
C ASN A 52 -16.54 19.06 -1.75
N PRO A 53 -16.02 20.16 -2.33
CA PRO A 53 -15.44 20.15 -3.68
C PRO A 53 -13.97 19.72 -3.73
N SER A 54 -13.34 19.44 -2.58
CA SER A 54 -11.90 19.20 -2.48
C SER A 54 -11.59 18.00 -1.58
N TYR A 55 -10.66 17.17 -2.02
CA TYR A 55 -10.05 16.11 -1.23
C TYR A 55 -8.67 16.58 -0.73
N ALA A 56 -8.44 16.50 0.58
CA ALA A 56 -7.22 17.01 1.22
C ALA A 56 -5.98 16.12 1.05
N GLY A 57 -6.10 14.99 0.36
CA GLY A 57 -5.03 14.00 0.26
C GLY A 57 -5.20 12.86 1.26
N GLY A 58 -4.51 11.75 0.98
CA GLY A 58 -4.42 10.59 1.86
C GLY A 58 -3.19 10.64 2.77
N SER A 59 -3.17 9.80 3.80
CA SER A 59 -1.96 9.56 4.58
C SER A 59 -1.00 8.63 3.84
N TRP A 60 0.30 8.75 4.13
CA TRP A 60 1.29 7.75 3.71
C TRP A 60 0.99 6.39 4.34
N HIS A 61 0.94 5.35 3.51
CA HIS A 61 0.68 3.98 3.99
C HIS A 61 1.24 2.92 3.03
N VAL A 62 1.36 1.71 3.55
CA VAL A 62 1.44 0.46 2.76
C VAL A 62 0.12 -0.30 2.93
N GLU A 63 -0.20 -1.22 2.03
CA GLU A 63 -1.45 -1.96 2.12
C GLU A 63 -1.28 -3.23 2.98
N GLY A 64 -2.19 -3.43 3.93
CA GLY A 64 -2.16 -4.55 4.89
C GLY A 64 -1.05 -4.44 5.94
N GLY A 65 -0.93 -5.51 6.73
CA GLY A 65 0.15 -5.73 7.68
C GLY A 65 0.82 -7.09 7.42
N ILE A 66 1.65 -7.52 8.38
CA ILE A 66 2.39 -8.79 8.29
C ILE A 66 1.47 -10.02 8.18
N ASN A 67 0.23 -9.91 8.67
CA ASN A 67 -0.74 -10.99 8.65
C ASN A 67 -1.35 -11.22 7.26
N GLU A 68 -1.39 -10.20 6.41
CA GLU A 68 -1.86 -10.31 5.02
C GLU A 68 -0.74 -10.60 4.02
N ASP A 69 0.52 -10.28 4.38
CA ASP A 69 1.72 -10.56 3.59
C ASP A 69 1.61 -10.15 2.11
N ILE A 70 1.17 -8.91 1.91
CA ILE A 70 0.98 -8.35 0.58
C ILE A 70 2.35 -7.94 0.01
N ILE A 71 2.71 -8.50 -1.13
CA ILE A 71 3.98 -8.25 -1.83
C ILE A 71 3.87 -7.22 -2.94
N ALA A 72 2.70 -7.09 -3.56
CA ALA A 72 2.48 -6.15 -4.66
C ALA A 72 1.06 -5.60 -4.67
N THR A 73 0.94 -4.36 -5.11
CA THR A 73 -0.34 -3.65 -5.24
C THR A 73 -0.59 -3.34 -6.70
N VAL A 74 -1.78 -3.71 -7.17
CA VAL A 74 -2.29 -3.41 -8.51
C VAL A 74 -3.51 -2.52 -8.37
N LEU A 75 -3.47 -1.34 -8.98
CA LEU A 75 -4.58 -0.39 -8.99
C LEU A 75 -5.08 -0.22 -10.41
N TYR A 76 -6.39 -0.33 -10.60
CA TYR A 76 -7.07 -0.02 -11.85
C TYR A 76 -8.03 1.14 -11.66
N TYR A 77 -7.78 2.23 -12.37
CA TYR A 77 -8.57 3.46 -12.33
C TYR A 77 -9.65 3.38 -13.40
N TYR A 78 -10.80 2.84 -13.03
CA TYR A 78 -11.81 2.44 -14.01
C TYR A 78 -12.83 3.54 -14.36
N ASP A 79 -12.91 4.59 -13.54
CA ASP A 79 -13.87 5.69 -13.72
C ASP A 79 -13.37 6.95 -12.98
N VAL A 80 -12.97 7.97 -13.74
CA VAL A 80 -12.40 9.23 -13.23
C VAL A 80 -13.03 10.42 -13.97
N GLU A 81 -13.89 11.15 -13.27
CA GLU A 81 -14.69 12.22 -13.89
C GLU A 81 -14.65 13.52 -13.08
N ASN A 82 -14.61 14.65 -13.79
CA ASN A 82 -14.78 16.00 -13.24
C ASN A 82 -13.86 16.38 -12.06
N ILE A 83 -12.64 15.83 -11.99
CA ILE A 83 -11.63 16.20 -11.00
C ILE A 83 -10.37 16.78 -11.65
N THR A 84 -9.64 17.63 -10.93
CA THR A 84 -8.30 18.09 -11.32
C THR A 84 -7.32 16.91 -11.37
N GLU A 85 -6.05 17.17 -11.74
CA GLU A 85 -5.03 16.12 -11.69
C GLU A 85 -5.00 15.48 -10.30
N SER A 86 -5.16 14.16 -10.26
CA SER A 86 -4.97 13.35 -9.06
C SER A 86 -3.70 12.54 -9.25
N ARG A 87 -2.82 12.54 -8.24
CA ARG A 87 -1.54 11.83 -8.30
C ARG A 87 -1.46 10.81 -7.17
N LEU A 88 -0.80 9.70 -7.47
CA LEU A 88 -0.36 8.70 -6.51
C LEU A 88 1.14 8.90 -6.33
N SER A 89 1.53 9.40 -5.16
CA SER A 89 2.92 9.70 -4.82
C SER A 89 3.51 8.56 -4.01
N PHE A 90 4.79 8.29 -4.23
CA PHE A 90 5.51 7.15 -3.66
C PHE A 90 6.75 7.61 -2.91
N ARG A 91 7.06 6.89 -1.83
CA ARG A 91 8.33 6.99 -1.12
C ARG A 91 8.79 5.61 -0.69
N THR A 92 10.09 5.47 -0.50
CA THR A 92 10.69 4.23 0.01
C THR A 92 11.61 4.55 1.16
N GLY A 93 11.63 3.67 2.17
CA GLY A 93 12.77 3.57 3.07
C GLY A 93 13.96 2.96 2.32
N PHE A 94 15.17 3.22 2.78
CA PHE A 94 16.38 2.63 2.23
C PHE A 94 17.33 2.24 3.37
N ASP A 95 18.17 1.24 3.11
CA ASP A 95 19.15 0.74 4.07
C ASP A 95 20.28 1.75 4.29
N ASP A 96 21.06 1.56 5.34
CA ASP A 96 22.21 2.41 5.61
C ASP A 96 23.16 2.45 4.39
N PRO A 97 23.54 3.65 3.93
CA PRO A 97 24.53 3.78 2.89
C PRO A 97 25.85 3.18 3.37
N ASN A 98 26.63 2.64 2.43
CA ASN A 98 28.02 2.27 2.72
C ASN A 98 28.90 3.50 2.48
N TYR A 99 29.46 4.08 3.55
CA TYR A 99 30.31 5.27 3.52
C TYR A 99 31.42 5.20 4.59
N GLU A 100 32.44 6.06 4.47
CA GLU A 100 33.51 6.17 5.47
C GLU A 100 33.06 7.08 6.63
N GLN A 101 33.34 6.70 7.88
CA GLN A 101 32.92 7.47 9.05
C GLN A 101 33.40 8.93 8.99
N GLY A 102 32.46 9.87 9.08
CA GLY A 102 32.72 11.31 8.97
C GLY A 102 32.82 11.86 7.54
N ASP A 103 32.47 11.07 6.51
CA ASP A 103 32.39 11.55 5.12
C ASP A 103 30.99 12.10 4.79
N ASP A 104 30.62 13.19 5.46
CA ASP A 104 29.34 13.90 5.29
C ASP A 104 29.11 14.31 3.83
N PHE A 105 30.19 14.59 3.11
CA PHE A 105 30.12 14.98 1.71
C PHE A 105 29.67 13.83 0.83
N TYR A 106 30.20 12.62 1.03
CA TYR A 106 29.81 11.47 0.23
C TYR A 106 28.35 11.08 0.50
N THR A 107 27.92 11.11 1.77
CA THR A 107 26.52 10.83 2.13
C THR A 107 25.56 11.85 1.53
N GLU A 108 25.85 13.14 1.65
CA GLU A 108 25.02 14.21 1.08
C GLU A 108 25.02 14.15 -0.45
N THR A 109 26.17 13.91 -1.08
CA THR A 109 26.28 14.07 -2.54
C THR A 109 25.83 12.84 -3.32
N ILE A 110 26.12 11.62 -2.84
CA ILE A 110 25.80 10.38 -3.55
C ILE A 110 24.41 9.87 -3.17
N PHE A 111 24.10 9.87 -1.87
CA PHE A 111 22.83 9.35 -1.38
C PHE A 111 21.77 10.43 -1.20
N GLY A 112 22.18 11.69 -1.05
CA GLY A 112 21.26 12.82 -0.86
C GLY A 112 20.79 12.97 0.58
N ILE A 113 21.57 12.51 1.56
CA ILE A 113 21.14 12.40 2.96
C ILE A 113 22.15 13.07 3.88
N LYS A 114 21.65 13.80 4.87
CA LYS A 114 22.43 14.45 5.93
C LYS A 114 22.25 13.74 7.26
N ASP A 115 23.16 14.00 8.18
CA ASP A 115 23.02 13.56 9.57
C ASP A 115 21.65 13.95 10.12
N GLU A 116 21.05 13.05 10.90
CA GLU A 116 19.73 13.18 11.52
C GLU A 116 18.54 13.28 10.54
N GLU A 117 18.75 13.17 9.22
CA GLU A 117 17.64 13.12 8.26
C GLU A 117 16.92 11.77 8.30
N VAL A 118 15.61 11.79 8.02
CA VAL A 118 14.81 10.58 7.95
C VAL A 118 15.25 9.75 6.74
N MET A 119 15.45 8.45 6.94
CA MET A 119 15.89 7.47 5.94
C MET A 119 14.77 7.09 4.95
N VAL A 120 14.10 8.11 4.41
CA VAL A 120 12.98 7.97 3.47
C VAL A 120 13.18 8.92 2.31
N ARG A 121 12.98 8.41 1.10
CA ARG A 121 13.08 9.20 -0.12
C ARG A 121 11.80 9.15 -0.92
N GLU A 122 11.31 10.33 -1.31
CA GLU A 122 10.26 10.43 -2.33
C GLU A 122 10.84 9.97 -3.69
N ILE A 123 10.20 8.97 -4.28
CA ILE A 123 10.62 8.39 -5.58
C ILE A 123 9.73 8.88 -6.73
N GLY A 124 8.95 9.92 -6.47
CA GLY A 124 8.05 10.56 -7.42
C GLY A 124 6.63 10.03 -7.36
N GLY A 125 5.85 10.29 -8.40
CA GLY A 125 4.44 9.95 -8.43
C GLY A 125 3.92 9.82 -9.85
N ILE A 126 2.79 9.14 -9.97
CA ILE A 126 2.12 8.89 -11.24
C ILE A 126 0.71 9.48 -11.21
N GLU A 127 0.28 10.01 -12.34
CA GLU A 127 -1.06 10.54 -12.50
C GLU A 127 -2.11 9.41 -12.53
N ALA A 128 -3.18 9.59 -11.77
CA ALA A 128 -4.35 8.72 -11.71
C ALA A 128 -5.30 8.97 -12.90
N LYS A 129 -4.97 8.42 -14.07
CA LYS A 129 -5.82 8.51 -15.27
C LYS A 129 -6.82 7.38 -15.36
N GLU A 130 -8.00 7.65 -15.89
CA GLU A 130 -8.95 6.62 -16.31
C GLU A 130 -8.28 5.61 -17.27
N ASP A 131 -8.72 4.36 -17.22
CA ASP A 131 -8.21 3.21 -17.96
C ASP A 131 -6.72 2.89 -17.73
N ARG A 132 -6.14 3.40 -16.63
CA ARG A 132 -4.75 3.12 -16.25
C ARG A 132 -4.68 1.99 -15.24
N VAL A 133 -3.74 1.07 -15.47
CA VAL A 133 -3.27 0.09 -14.49
C VAL A 133 -1.92 0.52 -13.94
N VAL A 134 -1.76 0.44 -12.63
CA VAL A 134 -0.54 0.79 -11.90
C VAL A 134 -0.16 -0.40 -11.04
N VAL A 135 1.06 -0.90 -11.22
CA VAL A 135 1.58 -2.04 -10.46
C VAL A 135 2.87 -1.61 -9.78
N PHE A 136 2.95 -1.83 -8.47
CA PHE A 136 4.13 -1.49 -7.68
C PHE A 136 4.31 -2.48 -6.51
N PRO A 137 5.55 -2.70 -6.05
CA PRO A 137 5.79 -3.52 -4.88
C PRO A 137 5.21 -2.84 -3.63
N ASN A 138 4.60 -3.62 -2.74
CA ASN A 138 3.90 -3.09 -1.57
C ASN A 138 4.85 -2.48 -0.51
N MET A 139 6.17 -2.62 -0.70
CA MET A 139 7.17 -1.92 0.10
C MET A 139 7.19 -0.41 -0.16
N PHE A 140 6.62 0.09 -1.27
CA PHE A 140 6.53 1.52 -1.50
C PHE A 140 5.38 2.10 -0.70
N GLN A 141 5.71 2.93 0.29
CA GLN A 141 4.71 3.78 0.91
C GLN A 141 4.15 4.73 -0.14
N HIS A 142 2.84 4.89 -0.13
CA HIS A 142 2.16 5.76 -1.07
C HIS A 142 1.07 6.58 -0.38
N HIS A 143 0.71 7.69 -1.03
CA HIS A 143 -0.49 8.42 -0.71
C HIS A 143 -1.10 9.03 -1.96
N VAL A 144 -2.37 9.41 -1.85
CA VAL A 144 -3.06 10.18 -2.88
C VAL A 144 -2.85 11.65 -2.58
N ASP A 145 -2.40 12.41 -3.57
CA ASP A 145 -2.25 13.87 -3.46
C ASP A 145 -3.61 14.56 -3.35
N PRO A 146 -3.68 15.80 -2.81
CA PRO A 146 -4.90 16.59 -2.82
C PRO A 146 -5.39 16.86 -4.25
N PHE A 147 -6.70 16.87 -4.45
CA PHE A 147 -7.32 17.26 -5.72
C PHE A 147 -8.74 17.83 -5.49
N GLU A 148 -9.30 18.49 -6.48
CA GLU A 148 -10.63 19.10 -6.37
C GLU A 148 -11.46 18.93 -7.65
N LEU A 149 -12.71 19.38 -7.61
CA LEU A 149 -13.58 19.43 -8.79
C LEU A 149 -13.03 20.38 -9.86
N LYS A 150 -13.04 19.93 -11.13
CA LYS A 150 -12.77 20.79 -12.30
C LYS A 150 -13.90 21.80 -12.51
N ASP A 151 -15.14 21.30 -12.57
CA ASP A 151 -16.37 22.10 -12.57
C ASP A 151 -17.03 21.97 -11.21
N LYS A 152 -16.87 22.99 -10.34
CA LYS A 152 -17.41 23.01 -8.97
C LYS A 152 -18.93 23.06 -8.90
N THR A 153 -19.63 23.15 -10.03
CA THR A 153 -21.10 23.09 -10.09
C THR A 153 -21.67 21.68 -10.24
N LYS A 154 -20.80 20.69 -10.49
CA LYS A 154 -21.19 19.29 -10.71
C LYS A 154 -20.39 18.37 -9.80
N PRO A 155 -20.93 17.20 -9.43
CA PRO A 155 -20.15 16.18 -8.74
C PRO A 155 -19.02 15.65 -9.63
N GLY A 156 -18.05 14.99 -9.01
CA GLY A 156 -16.92 14.35 -9.67
C GLY A 156 -16.33 13.26 -8.79
N HIS A 157 -15.58 12.35 -9.37
CA HIS A 157 -15.09 11.19 -8.63
C HIS A 157 -13.81 10.60 -9.22
N ARG A 158 -13.18 9.78 -8.40
CA ARG A 158 -12.12 8.85 -8.77
C ARG A 158 -12.46 7.50 -8.16
N LYS A 159 -12.67 6.49 -8.98
CA LYS A 159 -12.96 5.13 -8.54
C LYS A 159 -11.87 4.18 -8.98
N ILE A 160 -11.48 3.30 -8.06
CA ILE A 160 -10.44 2.32 -8.29
C ILE A 160 -10.87 0.92 -7.87
N LEU A 161 -10.37 -0.05 -8.61
CA LEU A 161 -10.35 -1.45 -8.23
C LEU A 161 -8.91 -1.83 -7.89
N CYS A 162 -8.71 -2.33 -6.67
CA CYS A 162 -7.41 -2.73 -6.18
C CYS A 162 -7.32 -4.26 -6.10
N PHE A 163 -6.18 -4.80 -6.51
CA PHE A 163 -5.78 -6.17 -6.26
C PHE A 163 -4.48 -6.15 -5.47
N PHE A 164 -4.50 -6.70 -4.26
CA PHE A 164 -3.32 -6.87 -3.44
C PHE A 164 -2.87 -8.32 -3.53
N ILE A 165 -1.68 -8.52 -4.10
CA ILE A 165 -1.08 -9.82 -4.31
C ILE A 165 -0.42 -10.24 -3.00
N VAL A 166 -0.90 -11.34 -2.41
CA VAL A 166 -0.31 -11.95 -1.22
C VAL A 166 0.86 -12.84 -1.65
N ASP A 167 1.89 -12.97 -0.81
CA ASP A 167 3.01 -13.89 -1.07
C ASP A 167 2.49 -15.30 -1.39
N PRO A 168 2.71 -15.82 -2.61
CA PRO A 168 2.24 -17.15 -3.00
C PRO A 168 2.91 -18.29 -2.23
N TYR A 169 4.03 -18.03 -1.54
CA TYR A 169 4.72 -19.00 -0.68
C TYR A 169 4.21 -18.97 0.77
N ASN A 170 3.34 -18.01 1.13
CA ASN A 170 2.76 -17.93 2.45
C ASN A 170 1.50 -18.80 2.57
N HIS A 171 1.63 -19.92 3.29
CA HIS A 171 0.54 -20.86 3.54
C HIS A 171 -0.33 -20.51 4.75
N ASN A 172 0.04 -19.50 5.55
CA ASN A 172 -0.68 -19.13 6.77
C ASN A 172 -1.86 -18.20 6.49
N VAL A 173 -1.80 -17.40 5.42
CA VAL A 173 -2.92 -16.53 5.02
C VAL A 173 -4.07 -17.39 4.51
N ILE A 174 -5.21 -17.38 5.20
CA ILE A 174 -6.38 -18.18 4.80
C ILE A 174 -7.19 -17.45 3.73
N SER A 175 -7.59 -18.17 2.68
CA SER A 175 -8.38 -17.64 1.57
C SER A 175 -9.89 -17.87 1.76
N THR A 176 -10.71 -17.15 1.00
CA THR A 176 -12.18 -17.28 1.04
C THR A 176 -12.71 -18.62 0.51
N ASP A 177 -11.86 -19.46 -0.09
CA ASP A 177 -12.17 -20.86 -0.39
C ASP A 177 -12.35 -21.73 0.88
N ASN A 178 -11.68 -21.35 1.97
CA ASN A 178 -11.68 -22.06 3.25
C ASN A 178 -12.43 -21.29 4.35
N VAL A 179 -12.88 -20.07 4.08
CA VAL A 179 -13.64 -19.24 5.03
C VAL A 179 -15.08 -19.07 4.54
N PRO A 180 -16.08 -19.59 5.29
CA PRO A 180 -17.48 -19.43 4.93
C PRO A 180 -17.93 -17.96 4.99
N PRO A 181 -19.02 -17.59 4.29
CA PRO A 181 -19.66 -16.29 4.44
C PRO A 181 -19.88 -15.91 5.92
N GLN A 182 -19.32 -14.77 6.33
CA GLN A 182 -19.36 -14.33 7.74
C GLN A 182 -20.57 -13.43 8.03
N GLN A 183 -21.13 -12.78 7.00
CA GLN A 183 -22.26 -11.86 7.15
C GLN A 183 -23.58 -12.63 7.28
N LYS A 184 -24.40 -12.24 8.25
CA LYS A 184 -25.68 -12.88 8.56
C LYS A 184 -26.66 -12.89 7.39
N GLU A 185 -26.66 -11.85 6.57
CA GLU A 185 -27.51 -11.79 5.38
C GLU A 185 -27.12 -12.85 4.35
N TRP A 186 -25.82 -13.02 4.09
CA TRP A 186 -25.32 -14.04 3.15
C TRP A 186 -25.46 -15.45 3.72
N TRP A 187 -25.23 -15.62 5.02
CA TRP A 187 -25.43 -16.89 5.70
C TRP A 187 -26.88 -17.40 5.59
N ASN A 188 -27.84 -16.48 5.66
CA ASN A 188 -29.28 -16.79 5.59
C ASN A 188 -29.83 -16.80 4.16
N ASP A 189 -29.03 -16.45 3.16
CA ASP A 189 -29.46 -16.47 1.76
C ASP A 189 -29.43 -17.90 1.22
N SER A 190 -30.62 -18.47 1.00
CA SER A 190 -30.78 -19.81 0.43
C SER A 190 -30.16 -19.97 -0.96
N SER A 191 -29.99 -18.88 -1.72
CA SER A 191 -29.31 -18.93 -3.02
C SER A 191 -27.81 -19.22 -2.90
N LEU A 192 -27.24 -19.04 -1.70
CA LEU A 192 -25.84 -19.32 -1.36
C LEU A 192 -25.66 -20.68 -0.66
N ASP A 193 -26.71 -21.49 -0.51
CA ASP A 193 -26.64 -22.80 0.17
C ASP A 193 -25.65 -23.77 -0.49
N TYR A 194 -25.32 -23.57 -1.77
CA TYR A 194 -24.29 -24.35 -2.48
C TYR A 194 -22.88 -24.18 -1.86
N LEU A 195 -22.62 -23.08 -1.16
CA LEU A 195 -21.37 -22.86 -0.40
C LEU A 195 -21.30 -23.70 0.88
N PHE A 196 -22.42 -24.32 1.28
CA PHE A 196 -22.55 -25.07 2.52
C PHE A 196 -23.08 -26.49 2.27
N PRO A 197 -22.31 -27.35 1.58
CA PRO A 197 -22.77 -28.69 1.25
C PRO A 197 -23.04 -29.53 2.50
N GLY A 198 -24.11 -30.35 2.43
CA GLY A 198 -24.48 -31.27 3.51
C GLY A 198 -24.91 -30.55 4.79
N ASN A 199 -24.29 -30.92 5.92
CA ASN A 199 -24.57 -30.33 7.23
C ASN A 199 -23.53 -29.28 7.65
N LEU A 200 -22.77 -28.69 6.70
CA LEU A 200 -21.65 -27.78 7.01
C LEU A 200 -22.08 -26.56 7.84
N LYS A 201 -23.25 -25.95 7.57
CA LYS A 201 -23.78 -24.84 8.40
C LYS A 201 -23.90 -25.24 9.86
N GLN A 202 -24.46 -26.42 10.15
CA GLN A 202 -24.62 -26.91 11.51
C GLN A 202 -23.27 -27.19 12.17
N GLN A 203 -22.33 -27.83 11.46
CA GLN A 203 -20.99 -28.10 11.99
C GLN A 203 -20.26 -26.80 12.37
N ILE A 204 -20.37 -25.75 11.55
CA ILE A 204 -19.80 -24.44 11.85
C ILE A 204 -20.45 -23.84 13.09
N LEU A 205 -21.78 -23.90 13.22
CA LEU A 205 -22.49 -23.39 14.40
C LEU A 205 -22.08 -24.15 15.67
N ASP A 206 -21.98 -25.48 15.60
CA ASP A 206 -21.54 -26.33 16.71
C ASP A 206 -20.11 -25.98 17.17
N LEU A 207 -19.21 -25.67 16.22
CA LEU A 207 -17.83 -25.24 16.50
C LEU A 207 -17.74 -23.82 17.06
N LYS A 208 -18.60 -22.90 16.58
CA LYS A 208 -18.61 -21.50 17.03
C LYS A 208 -19.29 -21.32 18.38
N GLY A 209 -20.16 -22.24 18.80
CA GLY A 209 -20.69 -22.38 20.16
C GLY A 209 -21.62 -21.27 20.65
N ASP A 210 -21.60 -20.09 20.03
CA ASP A 210 -22.41 -18.92 20.40
C ASP A 210 -22.96 -18.21 19.15
N GLU A 211 -24.27 -18.34 18.93
CA GLU A 211 -25.02 -17.67 17.84
C GLU A 211 -24.95 -16.13 17.90
N SER A 212 -24.52 -15.55 19.04
CA SER A 212 -24.32 -14.11 19.16
C SER A 212 -23.05 -13.60 18.47
N SER A 213 -22.08 -14.49 18.23
CA SER A 213 -20.77 -14.18 17.62
C SER A 213 -20.68 -14.51 16.14
N TRP A 214 -21.51 -15.45 15.65
CA TRP A 214 -21.49 -15.92 14.27
C TRP A 214 -22.87 -16.41 13.81
N PRO A 215 -23.33 -16.04 12.61
CA PRO A 215 -22.74 -15.08 11.67
C PRO A 215 -22.93 -13.62 12.11
N MET A 216 -22.01 -12.74 11.69
CA MET A 216 -21.96 -11.34 12.10
C MET A 216 -23.07 -10.50 11.47
N THR A 217 -23.68 -9.61 12.24
CA THR A 217 -24.54 -8.54 11.72
C THR A 217 -23.72 -7.47 10.98
N LEU A 218 -24.38 -6.64 10.18
CA LEU A 218 -23.72 -5.50 9.53
C LEU A 218 -23.10 -4.52 10.55
N GLU A 219 -23.74 -4.37 11.71
CA GLU A 219 -23.25 -3.53 12.81
C GLU A 219 -21.95 -4.10 13.39
N GLN A 220 -21.93 -5.40 13.73
CA GLN A 220 -20.72 -6.09 14.19
C GLN A 220 -19.60 -6.05 13.14
N ALA A 221 -19.94 -6.19 11.85
CA ALA A 221 -18.96 -6.10 10.77
C ALA A 221 -18.35 -4.69 10.64
N LYS A 222 -19.15 -3.63 10.90
CA LYS A 222 -18.64 -2.26 10.95
C LYS A 222 -17.73 -2.04 12.15
N GLU A 223 -18.07 -2.58 13.32
CA GLU A 223 -17.21 -2.53 14.52
C GLU A 223 -15.87 -3.23 14.28
N ALA A 224 -15.90 -4.44 13.72
CA ALA A 224 -14.68 -5.18 13.34
C ALA A 224 -13.85 -4.41 12.31
N ARG A 225 -14.48 -3.75 11.32
CA ARG A 225 -13.78 -2.88 10.37
C ARG A 225 -13.09 -1.70 11.06
N VAL A 226 -13.74 -1.06 12.05
CA VAL A 226 -13.13 0.05 12.80
C VAL A 226 -11.91 -0.46 13.59
N ALA A 227 -12.03 -1.60 14.26
CA ALA A 227 -10.91 -2.22 14.97
C ALA A 227 -9.74 -2.56 14.03
N LEU A 228 -10.03 -3.13 12.85
CA LEU A 228 -9.02 -3.39 11.82
C LEU A 228 -8.34 -2.11 11.32
N MET A 229 -9.11 -1.03 11.13
CA MET A 229 -8.54 0.27 10.73
C MET A 229 -7.66 0.88 11.83
N ASP A 230 -8.02 0.70 13.09
CA ASP A 230 -7.21 1.14 14.24
C ASP A 230 -5.91 0.32 14.37
N GLU A 231 -5.98 -1.00 14.16
CA GLU A 231 -4.80 -1.87 14.12
C GLU A 231 -3.83 -1.49 12.98
N ARG A 232 -4.38 -1.18 11.80
CA ARG A 232 -3.58 -0.77 10.62
C ARG A 232 -3.11 0.68 10.68
N SER A 233 -3.66 1.49 11.57
CA SER A 233 -3.18 2.85 11.79
C SER A 233 -1.83 2.75 12.49
N ALA A 234 -0.80 3.38 11.93
CA ALA A 234 0.54 3.36 12.53
C ALA A 234 0.47 3.97 13.95
N LYS A 235 0.47 3.10 14.98
CA LYS A 235 0.63 3.50 16.37
C LYS A 235 2.12 3.71 16.60
N GLY A 236 2.60 4.91 16.28
CA GLY A 236 3.93 5.35 16.71
C GLY A 236 3.91 5.52 18.22
N GLU A 237 4.23 4.46 18.96
CA GLU A 237 4.47 4.57 20.40
C GLU A 237 5.84 3.99 20.75
N GLY A 238 6.74 4.88 21.15
CA GLY A 238 8.02 4.58 21.77
C GLY A 238 9.21 5.23 21.07
N ASP A 239 10.09 5.87 21.86
CA ASP A 239 11.41 6.39 21.44
C ASP A 239 12.37 5.28 20.91
N GLU A 240 11.95 4.01 20.94
CA GLU A 240 12.72 2.83 20.52
C GLU A 240 12.21 2.16 19.22
N PHE A 241 11.09 2.61 18.63
CA PHE A 241 10.57 2.02 17.39
C PHE A 241 10.92 2.90 16.17
N GLU A 242 12.14 2.77 15.67
CA GLU A 242 12.50 3.24 14.34
C GLU A 242 11.86 2.32 13.29
N GLY A 243 10.61 2.59 12.92
CA GLY A 243 9.98 1.95 11.78
C GLY A 243 10.75 2.27 10.49
N ALA A 244 10.62 1.40 9.48
CA ALA A 244 11.32 1.53 8.18
C ALA A 244 11.10 2.88 7.46
N PHE A 245 10.14 3.70 7.91
CA PHE A 245 9.82 5.02 7.36
C PHE A 245 9.94 6.17 8.36
N THR A 246 10.42 5.91 9.57
CA THR A 246 10.63 6.92 10.63
C THR A 246 12.04 6.88 11.21
N ARG A 247 12.85 5.89 10.81
CA ARG A 247 14.27 5.78 11.13
C ARG A 247 15.05 7.01 10.69
N SER A 248 15.92 7.50 11.55
CA SER A 248 16.84 8.60 11.28
C SER A 248 18.23 8.08 10.87
N PHE A 249 18.89 8.83 9.99
CA PHE A 249 20.28 8.57 9.64
C PHE A 249 21.19 9.09 10.75
N SER A 250 22.21 8.32 11.13
CA SER A 250 23.22 8.79 12.09
C SER A 250 24.61 8.54 11.55
N LEU A 251 25.40 9.61 11.45
CA LEU A 251 26.81 9.54 11.05
C LEU A 251 27.72 8.93 12.11
N CYS A 252 27.22 8.80 13.35
CA CYS A 252 27.91 8.16 14.46
C CYS A 252 27.42 6.72 14.64
N GLU A 253 27.99 5.78 13.88
CA GLU A 253 27.84 4.36 14.23
C GLU A 253 28.48 4.11 15.61
N HIS A 254 27.74 3.47 16.53
CA HIS A 254 28.24 3.05 17.85
C HIS A 254 29.24 1.88 17.75
#